data_AF-A0A944ML41-F1
#
_entry.id   AF-A0A944ML41-F1
#
_cell.length_a   1.000
_cell.length_b   1.000
_cell.length_c   1.000
_cell.angle_alpha   90.00
_cell.angle_beta   90.00
_cell.angle_gamma   90.00
#
_symmetry.space_group_name_H-M   'P 1'
#
loop_
_entity.id
_entity.type
_entity.pdbx_description
1 polymer ?
#
loop_
_entity_poly.entity_id
_entity_poly.type
_entity_poly.pdbx_seq_one_letter_code
_entity_poly.pdbx_strand_id
1 'polypeptide(L)'
;MKNLIILSLIAMFFGCAKHEIAEDLSFEEEILLVDYVEEVPEIVTQLKSQKKNKIEVTETMIDSINIVVENDSLQALSRNYVLQLSCVTDKSRLKKEQEKLKKSGYETNISSKKNSVGTMYHRLRLNGFYRSDEAKKIGDEIKQKFLNISDYLVLKVR
;
A
#
# COMPACT_ATOMS: atom_id res chain seq x y z
N MET A 1 34.23 -21.25 -8.21
CA MET A 1 32.78 -20.92 -8.12
C MET A 1 32.08 -22.21 -7.72
N LYS A 2 31.68 -22.31 -6.44
CA LYS A 2 30.29 -22.10 -6.02
C LYS A 2 29.38 -23.00 -6.86
N ASN A 3 29.19 -24.22 -6.36
CA ASN A 3 27.95 -24.58 -5.68
C ASN A 3 26.78 -24.56 -6.66
N LEU A 4 26.44 -25.72 -7.23
CA LEU A 4 25.05 -26.05 -7.50
C LEU A 4 24.89 -27.58 -7.66
N ILE A 5 25.34 -28.33 -6.65
CA ILE A 5 24.66 -29.59 -6.33
C ILE A 5 23.34 -29.17 -5.69
N ILE A 6 22.28 -29.93 -5.99
CA ILE A 6 20.89 -29.80 -5.52
C ILE A 6 19.98 -29.05 -6.50
N LEU A 7 19.77 -29.68 -7.65
CA LEU A 7 18.58 -29.50 -8.49
C LEU A 7 17.91 -30.88 -8.71
N SER A 8 17.78 -31.67 -7.64
CA SER A 8 17.26 -33.06 -7.70
C SER A 8 15.96 -33.31 -6.92
N LEU A 9 15.12 -32.30 -6.68
CA LEU A 9 13.91 -32.48 -5.85
C LEU A 9 12.64 -31.84 -6.43
N ILE A 10 12.52 -31.76 -7.76
CA ILE A 10 11.27 -31.45 -8.45
C ILE A 10 10.94 -32.57 -9.44
N ALA A 11 10.88 -33.82 -8.95
CA ALA A 11 10.57 -34.98 -9.79
C ALA A 11 9.75 -36.05 -9.04
N MET A 12 8.83 -35.66 -8.15
CA MET A 12 8.05 -36.67 -7.41
C MET A 12 6.55 -36.43 -7.19
N PHE A 13 5.88 -35.45 -7.80
CA PHE A 13 4.43 -35.30 -7.53
C PHE A 13 3.46 -34.92 -8.65
N PHE A 14 3.81 -35.01 -9.93
CA PHE A 14 2.76 -34.99 -10.97
C PHE A 14 3.01 -36.04 -12.04
N GLY A 15 2.81 -37.30 -11.64
CA GLY A 15 2.44 -38.37 -12.56
C GLY A 15 0.93 -38.54 -12.53
N CYS A 16 0.23 -38.02 -13.55
CA CYS A 16 -0.88 -38.68 -14.23
C CYS A 16 -1.49 -37.78 -15.31
N ALA A 17 -1.89 -38.44 -16.40
CA ALA A 17 -2.74 -37.99 -17.51
C ALA A 17 -2.05 -37.28 -18.70
N LYS A 18 -1.52 -38.14 -19.58
CA LYS A 18 -1.70 -38.14 -21.05
C LYS A 18 -2.77 -37.17 -21.60
N HIS A 19 -2.38 -36.30 -22.52
CA HIS A 19 -2.84 -36.39 -23.92
C HIS A 19 -1.99 -35.52 -24.85
N GLU A 20 -1.78 -36.07 -26.04
CA GLU A 20 -1.09 -35.51 -27.21
C GLU A 20 -1.72 -34.21 -27.69
N ILE A 21 -0.89 -33.30 -28.24
CA ILE A 21 -0.88 -32.92 -29.67
C ILE A 21 0.28 -31.93 -29.86
N ALA A 22 1.07 -32.20 -30.89
CA ALA A 22 2.15 -31.38 -31.39
C ALA A 22 1.62 -30.07 -32.01
N GLU A 23 2.39 -29.00 -31.92
CA GLU A 23 2.91 -28.30 -33.11
C GLU A 23 3.83 -27.15 -32.67
N ASP A 24 4.92 -27.04 -33.41
CA ASP A 24 5.95 -26.02 -33.34
C ASP A 24 5.38 -24.61 -33.40
N LEU A 25 5.99 -23.68 -32.64
CA LEU A 25 6.18 -22.31 -33.08
C LEU A 25 7.38 -21.71 -32.34
N SER A 26 8.48 -21.65 -33.07
CA SER A 26 9.62 -20.78 -32.82
C SER A 26 9.16 -19.35 -32.55
N PHE A 27 9.62 -18.74 -31.47
CA PHE A 27 9.73 -17.29 -31.39
C PHE A 27 10.94 -16.94 -30.52
N GLU A 28 12.03 -16.56 -31.19
CA GLU A 28 13.06 -15.72 -30.60
C GLU A 28 12.43 -14.35 -30.37
N GLU A 29 12.45 -13.85 -29.14
CA GLU A 29 12.20 -12.43 -28.88
C GLU A 29 13.45 -11.78 -28.30
N GLU A 30 14.13 -11.12 -29.22
CA GLU A 30 15.17 -10.13 -29.09
C GLU A 30 14.71 -8.99 -28.18
N ILE A 31 15.36 -8.81 -27.02
CA ILE A 31 15.04 -7.72 -26.09
C ILE A 31 15.72 -6.44 -26.60
N LEU A 32 14.93 -5.58 -27.24
CA LEU A 32 15.34 -4.23 -27.66
C LEU A 32 15.47 -3.31 -26.44
N LEU A 33 16.71 -2.89 -26.15
CA LEU A 33 17.02 -1.75 -25.29
C LEU A 33 16.61 -0.46 -26.04
N VAL A 34 15.56 0.20 -25.56
CA VAL A 34 15.20 1.55 -26.04
C VAL A 34 15.58 2.56 -24.95
N ASP A 35 16.61 3.36 -25.25
CA ASP A 35 16.96 4.56 -24.52
C ASP A 35 15.81 5.57 -24.63
N TYR A 36 15.05 5.74 -23.54
CA TYR A 36 14.06 6.81 -23.43
C TYR A 36 14.73 8.07 -22.89
N VAL A 37 15.21 8.92 -23.80
CA VAL A 37 15.40 10.36 -23.57
C VAL A 37 14.58 11.07 -24.63
N GLU A 38 13.46 11.68 -24.22
CA GLU A 38 12.86 12.74 -25.02
C GLU A 38 12.19 13.77 -24.12
N GLU A 39 12.53 15.01 -24.43
CA GLU A 39 12.37 16.23 -23.67
C GLU A 39 10.89 16.66 -23.61
N VAL A 40 10.46 17.19 -22.46
CA VAL A 40 9.12 17.76 -22.26
C VAL A 40 9.09 19.17 -22.87
N PRO A 41 8.34 19.44 -23.94
CA PRO A 41 8.31 20.76 -24.56
C PRO A 41 7.29 21.68 -23.86
N GLU A 42 7.79 22.84 -23.43
CA GLU A 42 7.18 24.17 -23.54
C GLU A 42 5.64 24.30 -23.45
N ILE A 43 5.09 24.26 -22.23
CA ILE A 43 3.76 24.83 -21.90
C ILE A 43 3.89 25.98 -20.88
N VAL A 44 5.00 26.73 -20.94
CA VAL A 44 5.21 27.93 -20.08
C VAL A 44 5.11 29.23 -20.89
N THR A 45 4.94 29.14 -22.21
CA THR A 45 4.92 30.29 -23.13
C THR A 45 3.51 30.77 -23.50
N GLN A 46 2.52 30.60 -22.61
CA GLN A 46 1.22 31.30 -22.72
C GLN A 46 0.98 32.33 -21.60
N LEU A 47 1.89 32.45 -20.63
CA LEU A 47 1.78 33.42 -19.53
C LEU A 47 2.42 34.79 -19.79
N LYS A 48 2.92 35.07 -21.01
CA LYS A 48 3.62 36.34 -21.33
C LYS A 48 2.93 37.25 -22.34
N SER A 49 1.78 36.87 -22.91
CA SER A 49 1.11 37.65 -23.98
C SER A 49 -0.11 38.48 -23.54
N GLN A 50 -0.52 38.47 -22.27
CA GLN A 50 -1.60 39.34 -21.78
C GLN A 50 -1.14 40.22 -20.63
N LYS A 51 -0.13 41.06 -20.91
CA LYS A 51 0.22 42.20 -20.07
C LYS A 51 0.01 43.49 -20.85
N LYS A 52 -1.25 43.86 -21.09
CA LYS A 52 -1.63 45.27 -21.34
C LYS A 52 -3.14 45.49 -21.33
N ASN A 53 -3.79 45.23 -20.19
CA ASN A 53 -4.96 46.04 -19.83
C ASN A 53 -4.81 46.48 -18.38
N LYS A 54 -4.75 47.79 -18.26
CA LYS A 54 -4.65 48.63 -17.07
C LYS A 54 -5.64 48.14 -16.00
N ILE A 55 -5.14 47.46 -14.96
CA ILE A 55 -5.93 47.17 -13.76
C ILE A 55 -5.94 48.46 -12.94
N GLU A 56 -6.96 49.26 -13.19
CA GLU A 56 -7.39 50.33 -12.30
C GLU A 56 -7.93 49.65 -11.04
N VAL A 57 -7.22 49.87 -9.93
CA VAL A 57 -7.58 49.38 -8.60
C VAL A 57 -8.99 49.90 -8.28
N THR A 58 -9.95 49.00 -8.29
CA THR A 58 -11.27 49.21 -7.68
C THR A 58 -11.44 48.15 -6.62
N GLU A 59 -11.13 48.56 -5.39
CA GLU A 59 -11.50 47.86 -4.16
C GLU A 59 -13.02 47.77 -4.06
N THR A 60 -13.63 46.73 -4.61
CA THR A 60 -15.02 46.39 -4.27
C THR A 60 -15.31 44.91 -4.54
N MET A 61 -15.57 44.18 -3.45
CA MET A 61 -16.32 42.93 -3.38
C MET A 61 -15.66 41.65 -3.96
N ILE A 62 -14.56 41.23 -3.34
CA ILE A 62 -14.25 39.80 -3.20
C ILE A 62 -14.86 39.34 -1.87
N ASP A 63 -16.19 39.25 -1.82
CA ASP A 63 -16.88 38.53 -0.77
C ASP A 63 -17.72 37.45 -1.44
N SER A 64 -17.53 36.21 -0.99
CA SER A 64 -18.43 35.07 -1.22
C SER A 64 -18.18 34.16 -2.44
N ILE A 65 -16.92 33.85 -2.77
CA ILE A 65 -16.66 32.46 -3.21
C ILE A 65 -16.46 31.63 -1.94
N ASN A 66 -17.57 31.23 -1.32
CA ASN A 66 -17.59 30.18 -0.31
C ASN A 66 -17.29 28.86 -1.03
N ILE A 67 -16.00 28.58 -1.26
CA ILE A 67 -15.57 27.22 -1.56
C ILE A 67 -15.74 26.43 -0.26
N VAL A 68 -16.92 25.85 -0.08
CA VAL A 68 -17.13 24.76 0.87
C VAL A 68 -16.39 23.56 0.28
N VAL A 69 -15.06 23.55 0.38
CA VAL A 69 -14.29 22.32 0.24
C VAL A 69 -14.66 21.50 1.46
N GLU A 70 -15.50 20.50 1.27
CA GLU A 70 -15.84 19.51 2.30
C GLU A 70 -14.55 19.06 2.99
N ASN A 71 -14.43 19.36 4.29
CA ASN A 71 -13.31 18.97 5.13
C ASN A 71 -12.99 17.46 5.06
N ASP A 72 -13.94 16.64 4.61
CA ASP A 72 -13.79 15.20 4.44
C ASP A 72 -12.81 14.81 3.33
N SER A 73 -12.73 15.63 2.27
CA SER A 73 -11.79 15.39 1.16
C SER A 73 -10.34 15.67 1.56
N LEU A 74 -10.09 16.68 2.40
CA LEU A 74 -8.77 16.92 3.00
C LEU A 74 -8.40 15.85 4.04
N GLN A 75 -9.38 15.36 4.81
CA GLN A 75 -9.14 14.27 5.77
C GLN A 75 -8.77 12.94 5.08
N ALA A 76 -9.31 12.66 3.89
CA ALA A 76 -8.96 11.48 3.10
C ALA A 76 -7.50 11.48 2.65
N LEU A 77 -6.85 12.65 2.59
CA LEU A 77 -5.43 12.80 2.26
C LEU A 77 -4.51 12.74 3.49
N SER A 78 -5.06 12.89 4.69
CA SER A 78 -4.26 12.88 5.92
C SER A 78 -3.75 11.48 6.29
N ARG A 79 -2.45 11.37 6.57
CA ARG A 79 -1.80 10.14 7.04
C ARG A 79 -1.90 10.02 8.56
N ASN A 80 -3.14 9.92 9.05
CA ASN A 80 -3.45 9.94 10.47
C ASN A 80 -4.13 8.65 10.93
N TYR A 81 -4.00 7.55 10.18
CA TYR A 81 -4.61 6.27 10.49
C TYR A 81 -3.57 5.20 10.80
N VAL A 82 -3.89 4.31 11.75
CA VAL A 82 -3.09 3.13 12.07
C VAL A 82 -3.91 1.88 11.82
N LEU A 83 -3.27 0.86 11.26
CA LEU A 83 -3.88 -0.43 10.99
C LEU A 83 -3.60 -1.41 12.14
N GLN A 84 -4.65 -1.85 12.84
CA GLN A 84 -4.57 -2.89 13.87
C GLN A 84 -5.04 -4.23 13.31
N LEU A 85 -4.19 -5.24 13.40
CA LEU A 85 -4.42 -6.57 12.81
C LEU A 85 -4.98 -7.58 13.82
N SER A 86 -4.70 -7.41 15.11
CA SER A 86 -5.14 -8.35 16.14
C SER A 86 -5.15 -7.70 17.52
N CYS A 87 -6.03 -8.18 18.40
CA CYS A 87 -6.11 -7.75 19.80
C CYS A 87 -6.50 -8.94 20.68
N VAL A 88 -5.57 -9.42 21.51
CA VAL A 88 -5.75 -10.63 22.34
C VAL A 88 -5.09 -10.46 23.71
N THR A 89 -5.44 -11.33 24.66
CA THR A 89 -4.84 -11.36 26.00
C THR A 89 -3.55 -12.17 26.06
N ASP A 90 -3.34 -13.12 25.16
CA ASP A 90 -2.09 -13.90 25.05
C ASP A 90 -1.08 -13.23 24.12
N LYS A 91 -0.04 -12.63 24.71
CA LYS A 91 1.06 -11.99 23.97
C LYS A 91 1.84 -12.97 23.09
N SER A 92 1.94 -14.24 23.47
CA SER A 92 2.75 -15.23 22.75
C SER A 92 2.16 -15.55 21.38
N ARG A 93 0.82 -15.58 21.28
CA ARG A 93 0.12 -15.70 20.01
C ARG A 93 0.47 -14.57 19.04
N LEU A 94 0.49 -13.33 19.52
CA LEU A 94 0.85 -12.17 18.67
C LEU A 94 2.29 -12.20 18.20
N LYS A 95 3.24 -12.69 19.02
CA LYS A 95 4.63 -12.85 18.57
C LYS A 95 4.75 -13.80 17.39
N LYS A 96 4.00 -14.93 17.41
CA LYS A 96 3.98 -15.88 16.28
C LYS A 96 3.41 -15.24 15.01
N GLU A 97 2.35 -14.43 15.14
CA GLU A 97 1.76 -13.69 14.02
C GLU A 97 2.73 -12.61 13.48
N GLN A 98 3.37 -11.86 14.36
CA GLN A 98 4.39 -10.85 14.03
C GLN A 98 5.56 -11.44 13.25
N GLU A 99 6.10 -12.60 13.65
CA GLU A 99 7.19 -13.26 12.92
C GLU A 99 6.79 -13.67 11.50
N LYS A 100 5.55 -14.13 11.30
CA LYS A 100 5.03 -14.47 9.96
C LYS A 100 4.87 -13.23 9.07
N LEU A 101 4.37 -12.15 9.64
CA LEU A 101 4.23 -10.86 8.96
C LEU A 101 5.58 -10.28 8.55
N LYS A 102 6.56 -10.31 9.47
CA LYS A 102 7.93 -9.84 9.22
C LYS A 102 8.60 -10.61 8.09
N LYS A 103 8.47 -11.94 8.05
CA LYS A 103 8.96 -12.78 6.94
C LYS A 103 8.37 -12.42 5.57
N SER A 104 7.20 -11.78 5.56
CA SER A 104 6.53 -11.34 4.34
C SER A 104 6.74 -9.84 4.05
N GLY A 105 7.61 -9.17 4.79
CA GLY A 105 7.95 -7.76 4.59
C GLY A 105 7.11 -6.74 5.37
N TYR A 106 6.20 -7.18 6.24
CA TYR A 106 5.37 -6.26 7.03
C TYR A 106 6.01 -5.99 8.40
N GLU A 107 6.41 -4.74 8.60
CA GLU A 107 6.89 -4.26 9.89
C GLU A 107 5.72 -3.96 10.83
N THR A 108 5.79 -4.47 12.07
CA THR A 108 4.68 -4.39 13.03
C THR A 108 5.17 -4.07 14.45
N ASN A 109 4.27 -3.59 15.30
CA ASN A 109 4.50 -3.42 16.73
C ASN A 109 3.44 -4.14 17.57
N ILE A 110 3.83 -4.51 18.80
CA ILE A 110 2.92 -5.01 19.82
C ILE A 110 2.87 -4.01 20.96
N SER A 111 1.70 -3.41 21.18
CA SER A 111 1.44 -2.56 22.35
C SER A 111 0.57 -3.29 23.36
N SER A 112 0.69 -2.95 24.64
CA SER A 112 -0.06 -3.59 25.72
C SER A 112 -0.80 -2.55 26.54
N LYS A 113 -2.05 -2.81 26.92
CA LYS A 113 -2.85 -1.92 27.76
C LYS A 113 -3.78 -2.72 28.66
N LYS A 114 -3.86 -2.35 29.94
CA LYS A 114 -4.90 -2.86 30.85
C LYS A 114 -6.24 -2.17 30.56
N ASN A 115 -7.33 -2.92 30.61
CA ASN A 115 -8.67 -2.35 30.63
C ASN A 115 -9.05 -1.88 32.06
N SER A 116 -10.26 -1.34 32.23
CA SER A 116 -10.77 -0.86 33.52
C SER A 116 -10.88 -1.95 34.59
N VAL A 117 -11.04 -3.22 34.19
CA VAL A 117 -11.12 -4.38 35.08
C VAL A 117 -9.76 -5.07 35.31
N GLY A 118 -8.66 -4.47 34.84
CA GLY A 118 -7.29 -4.95 35.08
C GLY A 118 -6.77 -6.02 34.11
N THR A 119 -7.60 -6.52 33.17
CA THR A 119 -7.20 -7.46 32.13
C THR A 119 -6.22 -6.79 31.15
N MET A 120 -5.08 -7.44 30.92
CA MET A 120 -4.09 -6.99 29.94
C MET A 120 -4.49 -7.42 28.53
N TYR A 121 -4.60 -6.47 27.61
CA TYR A 121 -4.74 -6.72 26.19
C TYR A 121 -3.48 -6.31 25.45
N HIS A 122 -3.10 -7.12 24.48
CA HIS A 122 -2.01 -6.89 23.56
C HIS A 122 -2.59 -6.64 22.16
N ARG A 123 -2.04 -5.67 21.45
CA ARG A 123 -2.52 -5.26 20.12
C ARG A 123 -1.36 -5.30 19.15
N LEU A 124 -1.54 -6.03 18.05
CA LEU A 124 -0.62 -6.08 16.93
C LEU A 124 -1.04 -5.04 15.90
N ARG A 125 -0.14 -4.13 15.53
CA ARG A 125 -0.40 -3.08 14.53
C ARG A 125 0.70 -3.03 13.49
N LEU A 126 0.35 -2.60 12.29
CA LEU A 126 1.32 -2.27 11.26
C LEU A 126 2.07 -0.99 11.65
N ASN A 127 3.38 -0.95 11.40
CA ASN A 127 4.21 0.20 11.71
C ASN A 127 4.03 1.31 10.68
N GLY A 128 3.52 2.45 11.13
CA GLY A 128 3.40 3.66 10.31
C GLY A 128 2.06 4.34 10.50
N PHE A 129 1.90 5.44 9.77
CA PHE A 129 0.63 6.13 9.63
C PHE A 129 0.25 6.20 8.17
N TYR A 130 -1.02 5.94 7.91
CA TYR A 130 -1.57 5.71 6.59
C TYR A 130 -2.72 6.66 6.33
N ARG A 131 -3.04 6.83 5.05
CA ARG A 131 -4.35 7.32 4.66
C ARG A 131 -5.40 6.23 4.93
N SER A 132 -6.67 6.64 5.04
CA SER A 132 -7.76 5.70 5.34
C SER A 132 -7.93 4.63 4.25
N ASP A 133 -7.84 5.03 2.97
CA ASP A 133 -7.92 4.14 1.81
C ASP A 133 -6.71 3.18 1.73
N GLU A 134 -5.51 3.72 1.95
CA GLU A 134 -4.26 2.97 2.01
C GLU A 134 -4.30 1.91 3.12
N ALA A 135 -4.74 2.28 4.33
CA ALA A 135 -4.86 1.34 5.45
C ALA A 135 -5.84 0.20 5.16
N LYS A 136 -6.97 0.49 4.50
CA LYS A 136 -7.95 -0.53 4.08
C LYS A 136 -7.35 -1.47 3.04
N LYS A 137 -6.73 -0.92 1.99
CA LYS A 137 -6.10 -1.71 0.93
C LYS A 137 -5.07 -2.68 1.50
N ILE A 138 -4.18 -2.20 2.39
CA ILE A 138 -3.17 -3.05 3.04
C ILE A 138 -3.83 -4.07 3.98
N GLY A 139 -4.87 -3.67 4.70
CA GLY A 139 -5.63 -4.57 5.57
C GLY A 139 -6.27 -5.74 4.82
N ASP A 140 -6.90 -5.45 3.68
CA ASP A 140 -7.51 -6.47 2.81
C ASP A 140 -6.46 -7.42 2.23
N GLU A 141 -5.33 -6.89 1.77
CA GLU A 141 -4.19 -7.68 1.29
C GLU A 141 -3.67 -8.64 2.36
N ILE A 142 -3.44 -8.14 3.59
CA ILE A 142 -2.97 -8.95 4.70
C ILE A 142 -4.00 -10.03 5.07
N LYS A 143 -5.28 -9.68 5.11
CA LYS A 143 -6.36 -10.64 5.42
C LYS A 143 -6.41 -11.79 4.40
N GLN A 144 -6.20 -11.50 3.12
CA GLN A 144 -6.15 -12.53 2.07
C GLN A 144 -4.90 -13.42 2.20
N LYS A 145 -3.76 -12.84 2.55
CA LYS A 145 -2.47 -13.55 2.62
C LYS A 145 -2.28 -14.37 3.90
N PHE A 146 -2.90 -13.97 5.01
CA PHE A 146 -2.70 -14.59 6.32
C PHE A 146 -4.03 -15.08 6.92
N LEU A 147 -4.29 -16.38 6.82
CA LEU A 147 -5.48 -17.03 7.39
C LEU A 147 -5.65 -16.83 8.91
N ASN A 148 -4.58 -16.48 9.62
CA ASN A 148 -4.62 -16.19 11.06
C ASN A 148 -5.18 -14.79 11.38
N ILE A 149 -5.33 -13.93 10.38
CA ILE A 149 -5.86 -12.57 10.50
C ILE A 149 -7.24 -12.58 9.84
N SER A 150 -8.26 -12.80 10.66
CA SER A 150 -9.65 -12.86 10.17
C SER A 150 -10.22 -11.48 9.84
N ASP A 151 -9.72 -10.44 10.50
CA ASP A 151 -10.19 -9.07 10.29
C ASP A 151 -9.18 -8.02 10.74
N TYR A 152 -9.43 -6.75 10.44
CA TYR A 152 -8.57 -5.63 10.84
C TYR A 152 -9.39 -4.38 11.23
N LEU A 153 -8.74 -3.46 11.94
CA LEU A 153 -9.32 -2.18 12.35
C LEU A 153 -8.45 -1.02 11.88
N VAL A 154 -9.07 -0.08 11.18
CA VAL A 154 -8.45 1.20 10.79
C VAL A 154 -8.83 2.26 11.82
N LEU A 155 -7.83 2.77 12.55
CA LEU A 155 -8.02 3.67 13.68
C LEU A 155 -7.45 5.04 13.37
N LYS A 156 -8.28 6.09 13.45
CA LYS A 156 -7.82 7.48 13.38
C LYS A 156 -7.05 7.83 14.65
N VAL A 157 -5.84 8.34 14.48
CA VAL A 157 -4.98 8.88 15.54
C VAL A 157 -5.15 10.40 15.57
N ARG A 158 -5.25 10.95 16.78
CA ARG A 158 -5.39 12.38 17.04
C ARG A 158 -4.03 13.03 17.17
#